data_AF-A0A8C8W2Z8-F1
#
_entry.id   AF-A0A8C8W2Z8-F1
#
_cell.length_a   1.000
_cell.length_b   1.000
_cell.length_c   1.000
_cell.angle_alpha   90.00
_cell.angle_beta   90.00
_cell.angle_gamma   90.00
#
_symmetry.space_group_name_H-M   'P 1'
#
loop_
_entity.id
_entity.type
_entity.pdbx_description
1 polymer ?
#
loop_
_entity_poly.entity_id
_entity_poly.type
_entity_poly.pdbx_seq_one_letter_code
_entity_poly.pdbx_strand_id
1 'polypeptide(L)'
;LEQRLKEDYRREKEKVNEKPLGMAFVTFHNETITAIILKDFNVCKCQGCACRGEPRASSCSEALHISNWTVTYAPDPQNIYW
;
A
#
# COMPACT_ATOMS: atom_id res chain seq x y z
N LEU A 1 -12.05 -33.34 -15.48
CA LEU A 1 -10.90 -32.41 -15.34
C LEU A 1 -11.35 -30.98 -15.02
N GLU A 2 -12.21 -30.37 -15.85
CA GLU A 2 -12.71 -29.00 -15.66
C GLU A 2 -13.40 -28.77 -14.30
N GLN A 3 -14.27 -29.69 -13.86
CA GLN A 3 -14.95 -29.57 -12.57
C GLN A 3 -13.96 -29.52 -11.39
N ARG A 4 -12.96 -30.41 -11.39
CA ARG A 4 -11.90 -30.44 -10.37
C ARG A 4 -11.13 -29.12 -10.34
N LEU A 5 -10.78 -28.58 -11.51
CA LEU A 5 -10.06 -27.30 -11.61
C LEU A 5 -10.89 -26.12 -11.09
N LYS A 6 -12.19 -26.08 -11.37
CA LYS A 6 -13.11 -25.05 -10.83
C LYS A 6 -13.22 -25.15 -9.31
N GLU A 7 -13.26 -26.36 -8.79
CA GLU A 7 -13.36 -26.60 -7.34
C GLU A 7 -12.07 -26.22 -6.61
N ASP A 8 -10.90 -26.57 -7.18
CA ASP A 8 -9.60 -26.12 -6.68
C ASP A 8 -9.48 -24.60 -6.71
N TYR A 9 -9.89 -23.94 -7.80
CA TYR A 9 -9.92 -22.48 -7.90
C TYR A 9 -10.80 -21.84 -6.83
N ARG A 10 -12.01 -22.36 -6.59
CA ARG A 10 -12.92 -21.85 -5.56
C ARG A 10 -12.29 -21.96 -4.17
N ARG A 11 -11.70 -23.11 -3.85
CA ARG A 11 -11.04 -23.35 -2.57
C ARG A 11 -9.86 -22.41 -2.34
N GLU A 12 -9.06 -22.12 -3.37
CA GLU A 12 -7.95 -21.17 -3.25
C GLU A 12 -8.43 -19.72 -3.15
N LYS A 13 -9.51 -19.37 -3.86
CA LYS A 13 -10.11 -18.02 -3.76
C LYS A 13 -10.60 -17.70 -2.35
N GLU A 14 -11.13 -18.68 -1.62
CA GLU A 14 -11.59 -18.51 -0.24
C GLU A 14 -10.45 -18.20 0.73
N LYS A 15 -9.22 -18.64 0.43
CA LYS A 15 -8.03 -18.45 1.27
C LYS A 15 -7.29 -17.14 1.03
N VAL A 16 -7.76 -16.29 0.10
CA VAL A 16 -7.03 -15.07 -0.33
C VAL A 16 -6.68 -14.14 0.84
N ASN A 17 -7.49 -14.14 1.91
CA ASN A 17 -7.29 -13.30 3.09
C ASN A 17 -6.37 -13.92 4.16
N GLU A 18 -5.99 -15.20 4.03
CA GLU A 18 -5.14 -15.88 5.03
C GLU A 18 -3.69 -15.40 4.97
N LYS A 19 -3.25 -14.87 3.83
CA LYS A 19 -1.86 -14.42 3.60
C LYS A 19 -1.84 -13.07 2.88
N PRO A 20 -2.16 -11.95 3.58
CA PRO A 20 -2.12 -10.62 2.98
C PRO A 20 -0.70 -10.24 2.58
N LEU A 21 -0.54 -9.56 1.45
CA LEU A 21 0.76 -9.12 0.92
C LEU A 21 1.37 -7.93 1.69
N GLY A 22 0.60 -7.29 2.57
CA GLY A 22 1.07 -6.11 3.32
C GLY A 22 1.17 -4.83 2.48
N MET A 23 0.49 -4.77 1.34
CA MET A 23 0.45 -3.61 0.44
C MET A 23 -0.96 -3.40 -0.14
N ALA A 24 -1.24 -2.18 -0.59
CA ALA A 24 -2.49 -1.82 -1.25
C ALA A 24 -2.27 -0.71 -2.28
N PHE A 25 -3.13 -0.68 -3.30
CA PHE A 25 -3.26 0.46 -4.19
C PHE A 25 -4.39 1.36 -3.69
N VAL A 26 -4.12 2.66 -3.55
CA VAL A 26 -5.09 3.65 -3.07
C VAL A 26 -5.28 4.72 -4.13
N THR A 27 -6.52 4.97 -4.51
CA THR A 27 -6.89 6.01 -5.47
C THR A 27 -7.55 7.18 -4.75
N PHE A 28 -7.22 8.40 -5.17
CA PHE A 28 -7.80 9.62 -4.63
C PHE A 28 -8.59 10.37 -5.70
N HIS A 29 -9.49 11.26 -5.26
CA HIS A 29 -10.35 12.01 -6.18
C HIS A 29 -9.58 12.93 -7.13
N ASN A 30 -8.42 13.45 -6.70
CA ASN A 30 -7.58 14.31 -7.53
C ASN A 30 -6.09 14.16 -7.17
N GLU A 31 -5.25 14.63 -8.08
CA GLU A 31 -3.79 14.57 -7.97
C GLU A 31 -3.25 15.41 -6.81
N THR A 32 -3.89 16.53 -6.48
CA THR A 32 -3.49 17.40 -5.36
C THR A 32 -3.48 16.66 -4.03
N ILE A 33 -4.51 15.85 -3.75
CA ILE A 33 -4.57 15.03 -2.52
C ILE A 33 -3.44 14.01 -2.51
N THR A 34 -3.20 13.34 -3.64
CA THR A 34 -2.09 12.39 -3.77
C THR A 34 -0.73 13.03 -3.53
N ALA A 35 -0.49 14.22 -4.10
CA ALA A 35 0.75 14.96 -3.91
C ALA A 35 0.96 15.40 -2.45
N ILE A 36 -0.11 15.82 -1.76
CA ILE A 36 -0.06 16.17 -0.33
C ILE A 36 0.34 14.95 0.51
N ILE A 37 -0.31 13.80 0.30
CA ILE A 37 -0.03 12.58 1.04
C ILE A 37 1.38 12.08 0.75
N LEU A 38 1.79 12.06 -0.52
CA LEU A 38 3.14 11.62 -0.90
C LEU A 38 4.20 12.50 -0.24
N LYS A 39 3.99 13.82 -0.21
CA LYS A 39 4.90 14.76 0.44
C LYS A 39 4.99 14.48 1.93
N ASP A 40 3.85 14.29 2.60
CA ASP A 40 3.76 14.05 4.05
C ASP A 40 4.48 12.75 4.47
N PHE A 41 4.27 11.66 3.73
CA PHE A 41 4.94 10.38 3.99
C PHE A 41 6.41 10.34 3.55
N ASN A 42 6.90 11.36 2.86
CA ASN A 42 8.31 11.50 2.45
C ASN A 42 9.00 12.73 3.08
N VAL A 43 8.46 13.29 4.18
CA VAL A 43 9.06 14.45 4.87
C VAL A 43 10.45 14.11 5.42
N CYS A 44 11.44 14.90 5.01
CA CYS A 44 12.88 14.80 5.29
C CYS A 44 13.50 13.41 5.05
N LYS A 45 13.90 13.19 3.80
CA LYS A 45 15.03 12.33 3.42
C LYS A 45 16.24 13.23 3.14
N CYS A 46 16.63 14.01 4.13
CA CYS A 46 17.70 15.00 3.98
C CYS A 46 19.04 14.25 3.80
N GLN A 47 19.75 14.48 2.68
CA GLN A 47 21.01 13.79 2.34
C GLN A 47 22.06 13.97 3.45
N GLY A 48 22.17 12.98 4.34
CA GLY A 48 23.14 12.98 5.45
C GLY A 48 22.59 13.31 6.84
N CYS A 49 21.31 13.66 7.02
CA CYS A 49 20.69 13.69 8.34
C CYS A 49 19.72 12.52 8.52
N ALA A 50 19.85 11.77 9.62
CA ALA A 50 18.85 10.79 10.08
C ALA A 50 17.58 11.46 10.67
N CYS A 51 17.17 12.57 10.08
CA CYS A 51 15.99 13.32 10.46
C CYS A 51 14.77 12.61 9.81
N ARG A 52 14.32 11.45 10.32
CA ARG A 52 13.04 10.88 9.87
C ARG A 52 11.91 11.79 10.34
N GLY A 53 11.32 12.57 9.43
CA GLY A 53 10.06 13.23 9.71
C GLY A 53 8.96 12.17 9.80
N GLU A 54 8.23 12.15 10.89
CA GLU A 54 7.00 11.35 10.98
C GLU A 54 5.90 11.99 10.13
N PRO A 55 5.08 11.22 9.39
CA PRO A 55 3.91 11.76 8.70
C PRO A 55 2.92 12.37 9.70
N ARG A 56 2.01 13.20 9.22
CA ARG A 56 0.99 13.84 10.07
C ARG A 56 0.14 12.78 10.77
N ALA A 57 0.16 12.82 12.10
CA ALA A 57 -0.61 11.89 12.91
C ALA A 57 -2.13 12.18 12.88
N SER A 58 -2.91 11.12 13.05
CA SER A 58 -4.36 11.10 13.26
C SER A 58 -4.70 10.19 14.43
N SER A 59 -5.98 10.14 14.83
CA SER A 59 -6.47 9.25 15.89
C SER A 59 -6.20 7.76 15.65
N CYS A 60 -5.88 7.36 14.41
CA CYS A 60 -5.62 5.98 14.03
C CYS A 60 -4.13 5.68 13.80
N SER A 61 -3.25 6.67 13.90
CA SER A 61 -1.85 6.53 13.48
C SER A 61 -1.07 5.48 14.27
N GLU A 62 -1.34 5.36 15.57
CA GLU A 62 -0.71 4.34 16.42
C GLU A 62 -1.14 2.93 16.02
N ALA A 63 -2.45 2.70 15.89
CA ALA A 63 -3.01 1.40 15.50
C ALA A 63 -2.57 0.95 14.09
N LEU A 64 -2.28 1.91 13.21
CA LEU A 64 -1.85 1.65 11.82
C LEU A 64 -0.33 1.58 11.65
N HIS A 65 0.45 1.94 12.67
CA HIS A 65 1.91 2.01 12.61
C HIS A 65 2.42 2.75 11.36
N ILE A 66 1.88 3.95 11.10
CA ILE A 66 2.12 4.71 9.85
C ILE A 66 3.60 5.02 9.57
N SER A 67 4.45 5.02 10.61
CA SER A 67 5.90 5.19 10.51
C SER A 67 6.61 4.07 9.75
N ASN A 68 5.96 2.90 9.63
CA ASN A 68 6.45 1.75 8.88
C ASN A 68 6.01 1.73 7.42
N TRP A 69 5.18 2.70 6.98
CA TRP A 69 4.62 2.69 5.64
C TRP A 69 5.59 3.30 4.63
N THR A 70 5.67 2.70 3.45
CA THR A 70 6.35 3.30 2.29
C THR A 70 5.29 3.69 1.26
N VAL A 71 5.22 4.99 0.94
CA VAL A 71 4.23 5.53 0.01
C VAL A 71 4.93 6.04 -1.25
N THR A 72 4.49 5.53 -2.41
CA THR A 72 4.97 5.89 -3.74
C THR A 72 3.81 5.90 -4.74
N TYR A 73 4.00 6.52 -5.91
CA TYR A 73 3.03 6.40 -6.99
C TYR A 73 2.98 4.95 -7.49
N ALA A 74 1.76 4.46 -7.71
CA ALA A 74 1.55 3.18 -8.36
C ALA A 74 2.08 3.21 -9.80
N PRO A 75 2.74 2.14 -10.27
CA PRO A 75 3.04 2.01 -11.70
C PRO A 75 1.75 1.87 -12.51
N ASP A 76 1.85 2.06 -13.82
CA ASP A 76 0.75 1.70 -14.74
C ASP A 76 0.34 0.24 -14.51
N PRO A 77 -0.97 -0.11 -14.54
CA PRO A 77 -1.42 -1.48 -14.34
C PRO A 77 -0.74 -2.51 -15.26
N GLN A 78 -0.34 -2.13 -16.47
CA GLN A 78 0.36 -2.99 -17.42
C GLN A 78 1.83 -3.26 -17.04
N ASN A 79 2.39 -2.41 -16.17
CA ASN A 79 3.77 -2.52 -15.69
C ASN A 79 3.87 -3.26 -14.34
N ILE A 80 2.78 -3.84 -13.85
CA ILE A 80 2.77 -4.66 -12.62
C ILE A 80 2.94 -6.14 -12.99
N TYR A 81 3.97 -6.76 -12.41
CA TYR A 81 4.16 -8.21 -12.42
C TYR A 81 3.53 -8.79 -11.15
N TRP A 82 2.38 -9.45 -11.30
CA TRP A 82 1.58 -10.02 -10.20
C TRP A 82 2.08 -11.40 -9.75
#